data_AF-A0A2V2WHI8-F1
#
_entry.id   AF-A0A2V2WHI8-F1
#
_cell.length_a   1.000
_cell.length_b   1.000
_cell.length_c   1.000
_cell.angle_alpha   90.00
_cell.angle_beta   90.00
_cell.angle_gamma   90.00
#
_symmetry.space_group_name_H-M   'P 1'
#
loop_
_entity.id
_entity.type
_entity.pdbx_description
1 polymer ?
#
loop_
_entity_poly.entity_id
_entity_poly.type
_entity_poly.pdbx_seq_one_letter_code
_entity_poly.pdbx_strand_id
1 'polypeptide(L)'
;MRLVETELQARLEQLFQKECYDVAKRIVRRLHAADASQQMSIQKKYGDYLVSKGKYAEAIDQYIEAIGFLEPSYVIRIFVNGQHTAELTRYLEELHHTRHGNLANRSHTTLLLNCYIKLRDEARLSEFIHRDDIRFDAHNAIEVCRQAGYYDAAIYLAEKYAQPHDYVIIQLENLHNPKKALAFIRNLCVDDAEAILLEVGKDLAGMEPRACTELLAELCIQWKGPARRLADPARTHRSSHRTTAFVFNSNSNHALLTVARRRTLCTCLWIPLYVYCTFCVRWWKAVCLTAEASRSGLCTTPYWSCT
;
A
#
# COMPACT_ATOMS: atom_id res chain seq x y z
N MET A 1 -24.27 -26.40 -57.82
CA MET A 1 -24.10 -25.50 -56.66
C MET A 1 -22.71 -25.69 -56.10
N ARG A 2 -21.77 -24.76 -56.33
CA ARG A 2 -20.48 -24.76 -55.64
C ARG A 2 -20.75 -24.29 -54.22
N LEU A 3 -20.65 -25.21 -53.25
CA LEU A 3 -20.61 -24.84 -51.83
C LEU A 3 -19.34 -24.03 -51.62
N VAL A 4 -19.50 -22.71 -51.50
CA VAL A 4 -18.42 -21.84 -51.06
C VAL A 4 -18.18 -22.20 -49.61
N GLU A 5 -16.97 -22.65 -49.30
CA GLU A 5 -16.59 -22.95 -47.95
C GLU A 5 -16.74 -21.67 -47.12
N THR A 6 -17.71 -21.67 -46.22
CA THR A 6 -17.92 -20.53 -45.32
C THR A 6 -16.67 -20.37 -44.48
N GLU A 7 -16.15 -19.15 -44.42
CA GLU A 7 -14.93 -18.83 -43.67
C GLU A 7 -15.04 -19.37 -42.23
N LEU A 8 -13.97 -19.95 -41.72
CA LEU A 8 -13.95 -20.61 -40.40
C LEU A 8 -14.52 -19.71 -39.30
N GLN A 9 -14.22 -18.42 -39.40
CA GLN A 9 -14.73 -17.36 -38.54
C GLN A 9 -16.27 -17.28 -38.53
N ALA A 10 -16.89 -17.29 -39.71
CA ALA A 10 -18.35 -17.23 -39.87
C ALA A 10 -19.03 -18.54 -39.40
N ARG A 11 -18.38 -19.70 -39.57
CA ARG A 11 -18.86 -20.97 -39.00
C ARG A 11 -18.84 -20.94 -37.48
N LEU A 12 -17.77 -20.41 -36.89
CA LEU A 12 -17.65 -20.26 -35.44
C LEU A 12 -18.70 -19.30 -34.88
N GLU A 13 -18.96 -18.18 -35.55
CA GLU A 13 -20.01 -17.23 -35.15
C GLU A 13 -21.41 -17.86 -35.18
N GLN A 14 -21.72 -18.65 -36.22
CA GLN A 14 -22.97 -19.41 -36.27
C GLN A 14 -23.07 -20.46 -35.16
N LEU A 15 -21.96 -21.11 -34.81
CA LEU A 15 -21.91 -22.08 -33.71
C LEU A 15 -22.07 -21.40 -32.34
N PHE A 16 -21.47 -20.23 -32.14
CA PHE A 16 -21.65 -19.42 -30.94
C PHE A 16 -23.09 -18.96 -30.78
N GLN A 17 -23.73 -18.53 -31.89
CA GLN A 17 -25.13 -18.11 -31.90
C GLN A 17 -26.13 -19.24 -31.60
N LYS A 18 -25.78 -20.48 -31.94
CA LYS A 18 -26.61 -21.68 -31.69
C LYS A 18 -26.35 -22.36 -30.35
N GLU A 19 -25.52 -21.76 -29.49
CA GLU A 19 -25.13 -22.30 -28.18
C GLU A 19 -24.41 -23.67 -28.23
N CYS A 20 -23.87 -24.06 -29.40
CA CYS A 20 -23.15 -25.34 -29.57
C CYS A 20 -21.66 -25.20 -29.22
N TYR A 21 -21.39 -24.89 -27.95
CA TYR A 21 -20.08 -24.47 -27.47
C TYR A 21 -19.02 -25.57 -27.46
N ASP A 22 -19.38 -26.78 -27.02
CA ASP A 22 -18.47 -27.94 -27.02
C ASP A 22 -18.05 -28.37 -28.43
N VAL A 23 -18.92 -28.12 -29.41
CA VAL A 23 -18.64 -28.39 -30.81
C VAL A 23 -17.63 -27.36 -31.33
N ALA A 24 -17.82 -26.07 -31.02
CA ALA A 24 -16.86 -25.03 -31.37
C ALA A 24 -15.47 -25.29 -30.75
N LYS A 25 -15.40 -25.66 -29.46
CA LYS A 25 -14.13 -25.99 -28.78
C LYS A 25 -13.44 -27.21 -29.39
N ARG A 26 -14.20 -28.25 -29.76
CA ARG A 26 -13.67 -29.43 -30.48
C ARG A 26 -13.20 -29.09 -31.89
N ILE A 27 -13.89 -28.22 -32.61
CA ILE A 27 -13.51 -27.76 -33.95
C ILE A 27 -12.19 -26.99 -33.88
N VAL A 28 -12.09 -26.03 -32.95
CA VAL A 28 -10.88 -25.21 -32.73
C VAL A 28 -9.67 -26.08 -32.36
N ARG A 29 -9.85 -27.03 -31.43
CA ARG A 29 -8.79 -27.98 -31.03
C ARG A 29 -8.37 -28.92 -32.16
N ARG A 30 -9.27 -29.29 -33.07
CA ARG A 30 -8.98 -30.20 -34.20
C ARG A 30 -8.36 -29.49 -35.40
N LEU A 31 -8.74 -28.24 -35.67
CA LEU A 31 -8.27 -27.50 -36.84
C LEU A 31 -6.88 -26.87 -36.65
N HIS A 32 -6.52 -26.47 -35.44
CA HIS A 32 -5.32 -25.65 -35.19
C HIS A 32 -4.32 -26.29 -34.22
N ALA A 33 -4.11 -27.61 -34.33
CA ALA A 33 -3.14 -28.32 -33.49
C ALA A 33 -1.68 -27.83 -33.62
N ALA A 34 -1.37 -26.96 -34.59
CA ALA A 34 -0.03 -26.39 -34.81
C ALA A 34 0.12 -24.91 -34.38
N ASP A 35 -0.94 -24.10 -34.42
CA ASP A 35 -0.87 -22.64 -34.20
C ASP A 35 -1.55 -22.23 -32.89
N ALA A 36 -0.82 -22.37 -31.78
CA ALA A 36 -1.31 -22.00 -30.44
C ALA A 36 -1.84 -20.56 -30.37
N SER A 37 -1.23 -19.61 -31.09
CA SER A 37 -1.66 -18.22 -31.14
C SER A 37 -3.07 -18.04 -31.74
N GLN A 38 -3.37 -18.73 -32.84
CA GLN A 38 -4.69 -18.66 -33.47
C GLN A 38 -5.75 -19.32 -32.58
N GLN A 39 -5.43 -20.46 -31.97
CA GLN A 39 -6.31 -21.14 -31.01
C GLN A 39 -6.69 -20.20 -29.86
N MET A 40 -5.72 -19.51 -29.26
CA MET A 40 -5.95 -18.59 -28.15
C MET A 40 -6.73 -17.34 -28.59
N SER A 41 -6.51 -16.85 -29.81
CA SER A 41 -7.29 -15.74 -30.37
C SER A 41 -8.78 -16.07 -30.51
N ILE A 42 -9.10 -17.32 -30.90
CA ILE A 42 -10.47 -17.80 -30.99
C ILE A 42 -11.06 -17.99 -29.59
N GLN A 43 -10.26 -18.50 -28.65
CA GLN A 43 -10.67 -18.69 -27.27
C GLN A 43 -11.00 -17.37 -26.57
N LYS A 44 -10.22 -16.31 -26.85
CA LYS A 44 -10.54 -14.94 -26.44
C LYS A 44 -11.89 -14.48 -27.00
N LYS A 45 -12.10 -14.60 -28.32
CA LYS A 45 -13.38 -14.21 -28.96
C LYS A 45 -14.57 -14.95 -28.35
N TYR A 46 -14.37 -16.22 -27.99
CA TYR A 46 -15.38 -17.02 -27.33
C TYR A 46 -15.67 -16.53 -25.89
N GLY A 47 -14.63 -16.19 -25.12
CA GLY A 47 -14.79 -15.54 -23.81
C GLY A 47 -15.57 -14.23 -23.91
N ASP A 48 -15.26 -13.39 -24.90
CA ASP A 48 -15.92 -12.10 -25.13
C ASP A 48 -17.41 -12.28 -25.46
N TYR A 49 -17.75 -13.33 -26.23
CA TYR A 49 -19.13 -13.69 -26.50
C TYR A 49 -19.87 -14.14 -25.23
N LEU A 50 -19.26 -14.97 -24.38
CA LEU A 50 -19.86 -15.41 -23.12
C LEU A 50 -20.11 -14.24 -22.16
N VAL A 51 -19.18 -13.29 -22.10
CA VAL A 51 -19.36 -12.03 -21.36
C VAL A 51 -20.57 -11.25 -21.90
N SER A 52 -20.72 -11.14 -23.22
CA SER A 52 -21.89 -10.47 -23.83
C SER A 52 -23.24 -11.15 -23.51
N LYS A 53 -23.21 -12.44 -23.16
CA LYS A 53 -24.38 -13.23 -22.73
C LYS A 53 -24.60 -13.24 -21.22
N GLY A 54 -23.69 -12.64 -20.44
CA GLY A 54 -23.74 -12.64 -18.97
C GLY A 54 -23.26 -13.94 -18.31
N LYS A 55 -22.63 -14.86 -19.05
CA LYS A 55 -22.10 -16.14 -18.54
C LYS A 55 -20.65 -15.98 -18.07
N TYR A 56 -20.44 -15.25 -16.98
CA TYR A 56 -19.12 -14.87 -16.48
C TYR A 56 -18.28 -16.03 -15.94
N ALA A 57 -18.91 -17.00 -15.27
CA ALA A 57 -18.23 -18.19 -14.74
C ALA A 57 -17.61 -19.07 -15.84
N GLU A 58 -18.32 -19.26 -16.96
CA GLU A 58 -17.78 -20.02 -18.10
C GLU A 58 -16.74 -19.19 -18.87
N ALA A 59 -16.92 -17.86 -18.94
CA ALA A 59 -16.00 -16.96 -19.62
C ALA A 59 -14.62 -16.95 -18.96
N ILE A 60 -14.58 -16.92 -17.61
CA ILE A 60 -13.30 -16.88 -16.89
C ILE A 60 -12.47 -18.13 -17.12
N ASP A 61 -13.09 -19.30 -17.22
CA ASP A 61 -12.39 -20.56 -17.54
C ASP A 61 -11.68 -20.47 -18.90
N GLN A 62 -12.29 -19.80 -19.89
CA GLN A 62 -11.66 -19.59 -21.19
C GLN A 62 -10.50 -18.61 -21.12
N TYR A 63 -10.62 -17.56 -20.31
CA TYR A 63 -9.53 -16.61 -20.12
C TYR A 63 -8.36 -17.20 -19.33
N ILE A 64 -8.63 -18.10 -18.38
CA ILE A 64 -7.59 -18.86 -17.65
C ILE A 64 -6.82 -19.77 -18.61
N GLU A 65 -7.51 -20.52 -19.48
CA GLU A 65 -6.85 -21.34 -20.51
C GLU A 65 -5.98 -20.51 -21.48
N ALA A 66 -6.29 -19.22 -21.65
CA ALA A 66 -5.57 -18.29 -22.53
C ALA A 66 -4.46 -17.45 -21.84
N ILE A 67 -4.11 -17.75 -20.59
CA ILE A 67 -3.02 -17.08 -19.87
C ILE A 67 -1.69 -17.25 -20.63
N GLY A 68 -0.95 -16.14 -20.78
CA GLY A 68 0.33 -16.10 -21.51
C GLY A 68 0.21 -15.60 -22.95
N PHE A 69 -0.98 -15.69 -23.55
CA PHE A 69 -1.28 -15.10 -24.87
C PHE A 69 -2.14 -13.84 -24.77
N LEU A 70 -2.95 -13.73 -23.72
CA LEU A 70 -3.79 -12.57 -23.43
C LEU A 70 -3.17 -11.69 -22.34
N GLU A 71 -3.27 -10.37 -22.50
CA GLU A 71 -2.83 -9.41 -21.48
C GLU A 71 -3.78 -9.45 -20.27
N PRO A 72 -3.27 -9.61 -19.02
CA PRO A 72 -4.10 -9.67 -17.82
C PRO A 72 -4.98 -8.42 -17.61
N SER A 73 -4.47 -7.24 -17.97
CA SER A 73 -5.20 -5.97 -17.90
C SER A 73 -6.56 -6.01 -18.62
N TYR A 74 -6.63 -6.75 -19.75
CA TYR A 74 -7.86 -6.87 -20.54
C TYR A 74 -8.96 -7.57 -19.75
N VAL A 75 -8.64 -8.73 -19.15
CA VAL A 75 -9.57 -9.53 -18.35
C VAL A 75 -9.95 -8.75 -17.09
N ILE A 76 -8.99 -8.16 -16.40
CA ILE A 76 -9.24 -7.37 -15.19
C ILE A 76 -10.27 -6.26 -15.45
N ARG A 77 -10.14 -5.53 -16.57
CA ARG A 77 -11.09 -4.45 -16.93
C ARG A 77 -12.53 -4.93 -17.09
N ILE A 78 -12.74 -6.17 -17.51
CA ILE A 78 -14.07 -6.75 -17.67
C ILE A 78 -14.68 -7.10 -16.30
N PHE A 79 -13.88 -7.68 -15.39
CA PHE A 79 -14.38 -8.27 -14.14
C PHE A 79 -14.24 -7.38 -12.90
N VAL A 80 -13.60 -6.20 -13.01
CA VAL A 80 -13.34 -5.31 -11.85
C VAL A 80 -14.60 -4.73 -11.20
N ASN A 81 -15.76 -4.76 -11.89
CA ASN A 81 -17.01 -4.11 -11.48
C ASN A 81 -17.69 -4.70 -10.22
N GLY A 82 -16.97 -5.42 -9.36
CA GLY A 82 -17.39 -5.85 -8.02
C GLY A 82 -18.39 -7.02 -8.00
N GLN A 83 -19.24 -7.16 -9.03
CA GLN A 83 -20.22 -8.26 -9.12
C GLN A 83 -19.58 -9.64 -9.37
N HIS A 84 -18.40 -9.67 -9.99
CA HIS A 84 -17.71 -10.91 -10.35
C HIS A 84 -16.35 -11.04 -9.64
N THR A 85 -16.33 -10.65 -8.36
CA THR A 85 -15.10 -10.66 -7.55
C THR A 85 -14.56 -12.08 -7.38
N ALA A 86 -15.43 -13.09 -7.31
CA ALA A 86 -15.02 -14.50 -7.17
C ALA A 86 -14.31 -15.01 -8.44
N GLU A 87 -14.87 -14.73 -9.62
CA GLU A 87 -14.28 -15.08 -10.91
C GLU A 87 -12.94 -14.36 -11.11
N LEU A 88 -12.88 -13.07 -10.79
CA LEU A 88 -11.64 -12.30 -10.85
C LEU A 88 -10.56 -12.87 -9.91
N THR A 89 -10.95 -13.27 -8.69
CA THR A 89 -10.04 -13.89 -7.72
C THR A 89 -9.42 -15.15 -8.30
N ARG A 90 -10.25 -16.04 -8.86
CA ARG A 90 -9.79 -17.29 -9.47
C ARG A 90 -8.83 -17.04 -10.65
N TYR A 91 -9.12 -16.06 -11.49
CA TYR A 91 -8.21 -15.68 -12.58
C TYR A 91 -6.85 -15.18 -12.07
N LEU A 92 -6.85 -14.34 -11.03
CA LEU A 92 -5.64 -13.79 -10.43
C LEU A 92 -4.84 -14.87 -9.67
N GLU A 93 -5.50 -15.79 -8.96
CA GLU A 93 -4.87 -16.97 -8.34
C GLU A 93 -4.13 -17.80 -9.40
N GLU A 94 -4.79 -18.14 -10.51
CA GLU A 94 -4.17 -18.88 -11.61
C GLU A 94 -3.02 -18.10 -12.27
N LEU A 95 -3.18 -16.79 -12.45
CA LEU A 95 -2.11 -15.92 -12.94
C LEU A 95 -0.85 -16.00 -12.06
N HIS A 96 -1.03 -16.15 -10.74
CA HIS A 96 0.05 -16.30 -9.77
C HIS A 96 0.65 -17.71 -9.71
N HIS A 97 -0.16 -18.75 -9.89
CA HIS A 97 0.31 -20.14 -9.90
C HIS A 97 1.01 -20.54 -11.21
N THR A 98 0.66 -19.88 -12.32
CA THR A 98 1.26 -20.20 -13.62
C THR A 98 2.77 -19.92 -13.61
N ARG A 99 3.56 -20.84 -14.18
CA ARG A 99 5.05 -20.79 -14.28
C ARG A 99 5.63 -19.48 -14.84
N HIS A 100 4.79 -18.64 -15.46
CA HIS A 100 5.12 -17.31 -15.95
C HIS A 100 4.97 -16.24 -14.85
N GLY A 101 5.60 -16.43 -13.69
CA GLY A 101 5.59 -15.50 -12.55
C GLY A 101 6.07 -14.07 -12.85
N ASN A 102 6.43 -13.77 -14.10
CA ASN A 102 6.79 -12.45 -14.60
C ASN A 102 5.60 -11.68 -15.22
N LEU A 103 4.41 -12.27 -15.33
CA LEU A 103 3.20 -11.58 -15.82
C LEU A 103 2.42 -10.89 -14.70
N ALA A 104 2.52 -11.40 -13.47
CA ALA A 104 1.83 -10.80 -12.33
C ALA A 104 2.61 -9.59 -11.80
N ASN A 105 2.13 -8.39 -12.13
CA ASN A 105 2.66 -7.14 -11.62
C ASN A 105 2.22 -6.89 -10.16
N ARG A 106 2.91 -5.98 -9.44
CA ARG A 106 2.53 -5.57 -8.07
C ARG A 106 1.11 -5.00 -7.97
N SER A 107 0.61 -4.42 -9.05
CA SER A 107 -0.77 -3.94 -9.10
C SER A 107 -1.78 -5.09 -9.11
N HIS A 108 -1.44 -6.23 -9.73
CA HIS A 108 -2.31 -7.40 -9.79
C HIS A 108 -2.34 -8.16 -8.45
N THR A 109 -1.20 -8.25 -7.75
CA THR A 109 -1.15 -8.80 -6.38
C THR A 109 -1.97 -7.96 -5.40
N THR A 110 -1.85 -6.64 -5.49
CA THR A 110 -2.63 -5.73 -4.64
C THR A 110 -4.13 -5.83 -4.96
N LEU A 111 -4.49 -6.00 -6.24
CA LEU A 111 -5.88 -6.26 -6.62
C LEU A 111 -6.40 -7.59 -6.06
N LEU A 112 -5.59 -8.66 -6.09
CA LEU A 112 -5.95 -9.96 -5.52
C LEU A 112 -6.17 -9.86 -4.01
N LEU A 113 -5.32 -9.12 -3.29
CA LEU A 113 -5.52 -8.81 -1.87
C LEU A 113 -6.88 -8.12 -1.64
N ASN A 114 -7.19 -7.11 -2.44
CA ASN A 114 -8.46 -6.39 -2.36
C ASN A 114 -9.66 -7.30 -2.65
N CYS A 115 -9.49 -8.29 -3.54
CA CYS A 115 -10.51 -9.29 -3.83
C CYS A 115 -10.77 -10.21 -2.63
N TYR A 116 -9.73 -10.73 -1.95
CA TYR A 116 -9.91 -11.53 -0.72
C TYR A 116 -10.64 -10.76 0.37
N ILE A 117 -10.26 -9.49 0.56
CA ILE A 117 -10.91 -8.58 1.51
C ILE A 117 -12.41 -8.41 1.19
N LYS A 118 -12.76 -8.21 -0.09
CA LYS A 118 -14.16 -8.09 -0.54
C LYS A 118 -14.96 -9.37 -0.34
N LEU A 119 -14.33 -10.53 -0.56
CA LEU A 119 -14.95 -11.85 -0.34
C LEU A 119 -15.05 -12.22 1.14
N ARG A 120 -14.37 -11.49 2.03
CA ARG A 120 -14.26 -11.78 3.48
C ARG A 120 -13.70 -13.17 3.77
N ASP A 121 -12.77 -13.62 2.94
CA ASP A 121 -12.06 -14.89 3.14
C ASP A 121 -10.79 -14.65 3.95
N GLU A 122 -10.91 -14.70 5.28
CA GLU A 122 -9.80 -14.45 6.20
C GLU A 122 -8.71 -15.52 6.12
N ALA A 123 -9.09 -16.77 5.86
CA ALA A 123 -8.16 -17.89 5.80
C ALA A 123 -7.24 -17.75 4.60
N ARG A 124 -7.81 -17.51 3.40
CA ARG A 124 -7.01 -17.27 2.20
C ARG A 124 -6.21 -15.99 2.28
N LEU A 125 -6.78 -14.92 2.85
CA LEU A 125 -6.05 -13.68 3.06
C LEU A 125 -4.80 -13.90 3.92
N SER A 126 -4.95 -14.60 5.04
CA SER A 126 -3.84 -14.93 5.94
C SER A 126 -2.78 -15.79 5.26
N GLU A 127 -3.19 -16.85 4.55
CA GLU A 127 -2.25 -17.68 3.80
C GLU A 127 -1.49 -16.86 2.75
N PHE A 128 -2.19 -15.96 2.06
CA PHE A 128 -1.62 -15.11 1.02
C PHE A 128 -0.59 -14.11 1.54
N ILE A 129 -0.84 -13.44 2.67
CA ILE A 129 0.12 -12.45 3.23
C ILE A 129 1.38 -13.11 3.79
N HIS A 130 1.28 -14.34 4.29
CA HIS A 130 2.42 -15.07 4.86
C HIS A 130 3.37 -15.62 3.80
N ARG A 131 2.95 -15.69 2.54
CA ARG A 131 3.80 -16.10 1.42
C ARG A 131 4.92 -15.08 1.15
N ASP A 132 6.13 -15.59 0.91
CA ASP A 132 7.34 -14.77 0.67
C ASP A 132 7.65 -14.58 -0.82
N ASP A 133 7.00 -15.34 -1.70
CA ASP A 133 7.15 -15.26 -3.15
C ASP A 133 6.39 -14.08 -3.78
N ILE A 134 5.58 -13.39 -2.98
CA ILE A 134 4.63 -12.38 -3.46
C ILE A 134 5.16 -10.97 -3.23
N ARG A 135 5.10 -10.16 -4.28
CA ARG A 135 5.45 -8.73 -4.23
C ARG A 135 4.20 -7.89 -4.43
N PHE A 136 3.81 -7.11 -3.44
CA PHE A 136 2.75 -6.11 -3.54
C PHE A 136 3.27 -4.72 -3.19
N ASP A 137 2.42 -3.72 -3.37
CA ASP A 137 2.64 -2.38 -2.86
C ASP A 137 2.33 -2.38 -1.36
N ALA A 138 3.38 -2.32 -0.53
CA ALA A 138 3.24 -2.43 0.92
C ALA A 138 2.32 -1.35 1.51
N HIS A 139 2.46 -0.10 1.06
CA HIS A 139 1.66 1.01 1.59
C HIS A 139 0.18 0.84 1.25
N ASN A 140 -0.14 0.52 -0.01
CA ASN A 140 -1.53 0.30 -0.42
C ASN A 140 -2.13 -0.95 0.25
N ALA A 141 -1.36 -2.03 0.38
CA ALA A 141 -1.82 -3.26 1.03
C ALA A 141 -2.18 -3.03 2.50
N ILE A 142 -1.34 -2.29 3.24
CA ILE A 142 -1.61 -1.94 4.64
C ILE A 142 -2.86 -1.07 4.74
N GLU A 143 -2.98 -0.05 3.89
CA GLU A 143 -4.11 0.86 3.91
C GLU A 143 -5.45 0.15 3.61
N VAL A 144 -5.50 -0.74 2.61
CA VAL A 144 -6.73 -1.48 2.31
C VAL A 144 -7.09 -2.45 3.45
N CYS A 145 -6.11 -3.15 4.02
CA CYS A 145 -6.36 -4.01 5.20
C CYS A 145 -6.92 -3.19 6.37
N ARG A 146 -6.38 -1.99 6.61
CA ARG A 146 -6.83 -1.07 7.65
C ARG A 146 -8.26 -0.57 7.40
N GLN A 147 -8.58 -0.14 6.19
CA GLN A 147 -9.92 0.33 5.81
C GLN A 147 -10.98 -0.78 5.91
N ALA A 148 -10.58 -2.02 5.65
CA ALA A 148 -11.46 -3.18 5.75
C ALA A 148 -11.62 -3.72 7.18
N GLY A 149 -10.86 -3.21 8.15
CA GLY A 149 -10.91 -3.65 9.55
C GLY A 149 -10.03 -4.86 9.88
N TYR A 150 -9.18 -5.32 8.95
CA TYR A 150 -8.22 -6.40 9.19
C TYR A 150 -6.93 -5.87 9.82
N TYR A 151 -7.01 -5.41 11.07
CA TYR A 151 -5.89 -4.77 11.76
C TYR A 151 -4.71 -5.70 12.03
N ASP A 152 -4.96 -6.97 12.35
CA ASP A 152 -3.88 -7.95 12.59
C ASP A 152 -3.07 -8.22 11.32
N ALA A 153 -3.74 -8.37 10.18
CA ALA A 153 -3.10 -8.50 8.88
C ALA A 153 -2.33 -7.23 8.51
N ALA A 154 -2.90 -6.04 8.75
CA ALA A 154 -2.24 -4.77 8.49
C ALA A 154 -0.96 -4.59 9.33
N ILE A 155 -0.99 -5.00 10.60
CA ILE A 155 0.18 -4.99 11.49
C ILE A 155 1.26 -5.94 11.00
N TYR A 156 0.88 -7.18 10.66
CA TYR A 156 1.82 -8.15 10.11
C TYR A 156 2.51 -7.61 8.86
N LEU A 157 1.76 -6.98 7.96
CA LEU A 157 2.30 -6.34 6.76
C LEU A 157 3.23 -5.16 7.09
N ALA A 158 2.86 -4.30 8.03
CA ALA A 158 3.68 -3.17 8.45
C ALA A 158 5.03 -3.62 9.04
N GLU A 159 5.03 -4.68 9.85
CA GLU A 159 6.25 -5.29 10.39
C GLU A 159 7.10 -5.95 9.28
N LYS A 160 6.47 -6.77 8.43
CA LYS A 160 7.15 -7.51 7.35
C LYS A 160 7.85 -6.59 6.34
N TYR A 161 7.23 -5.47 5.98
CA TYR A 161 7.77 -4.52 5.00
C TYR A 161 8.48 -3.30 5.63
N ALA A 162 8.75 -3.36 6.93
CA ALA A 162 9.42 -2.30 7.69
C ALA A 162 8.81 -0.91 7.43
N GLN A 163 7.48 -0.81 7.57
CA GLN A 163 6.72 0.45 7.55
C GLN A 163 6.35 0.85 8.99
N PRO A 164 7.28 1.48 9.74
CA PRO A 164 7.07 1.75 11.16
C PRO A 164 6.00 2.83 11.42
N HIS A 165 5.81 3.74 10.46
CA HIS A 165 4.80 4.78 10.53
C HIS A 165 3.38 4.21 10.51
N ASP A 166 3.06 3.37 9.53
CA ASP A 166 1.76 2.71 9.43
C ASP A 166 1.46 1.84 10.67
N TYR A 167 2.46 1.12 11.20
CA TYR A 167 2.31 0.33 12.42
C TYR A 167 1.83 1.17 13.61
N VAL A 168 2.50 2.31 13.85
CA VAL A 168 2.20 3.20 14.98
C VAL A 168 0.80 3.82 14.81
N ILE A 169 0.45 4.23 13.59
CA ILE A 169 -0.88 4.75 13.29
C ILE A 169 -1.96 3.70 13.58
N ILE A 170 -1.80 2.46 13.09
CA ILE A 170 -2.78 1.39 13.34
C ILE A 170 -2.93 1.12 14.85
N GLN A 171 -1.83 1.09 15.60
CA GLN A 171 -1.88 0.87 17.05
C GLN A 171 -2.59 2.01 17.79
N LEU A 172 -2.51 3.25 17.31
CA LEU A 172 -3.06 4.42 18.00
C LEU A 172 -4.48 4.76 17.58
N GLU A 173 -4.73 4.85 16.29
CA GLU A 173 -6.03 5.28 15.74
C GLU A 173 -7.05 4.14 15.71
N ASN A 174 -6.61 2.90 15.45
CA ASN A 174 -7.52 1.77 15.25
C ASN A 174 -7.61 0.85 16.47
N LEU A 175 -6.47 0.46 17.04
CA LEU A 175 -6.43 -0.45 18.19
C LEU A 175 -6.37 0.25 19.55
N HIS A 176 -6.19 1.57 19.58
CA HIS A 176 -6.10 2.39 20.79
C HIS A 176 -5.15 1.84 21.87
N ASN A 177 -4.01 1.29 21.44
CA ASN A 177 -2.98 0.68 22.30
C ASN A 177 -1.70 1.54 22.34
N PRO A 178 -1.71 2.71 23.01
CA PRO A 178 -0.56 3.63 23.02
C PRO A 178 0.69 3.02 23.65
N LYS A 179 0.53 2.09 24.60
CA LYS A 179 1.66 1.39 25.25
C LYS A 179 2.46 0.54 24.28
N LYS A 180 1.80 -0.18 23.37
CA LYS A 180 2.46 -0.99 22.33
C LYS A 180 3.15 -0.10 21.31
N ALA A 181 2.48 0.98 20.88
CA ALA A 181 3.06 1.97 19.98
C ALA A 181 4.35 2.60 20.56
N LEU A 182 4.32 3.05 21.81
CA LEU A 182 5.49 3.62 22.49
C LEU A 182 6.63 2.61 22.64
N ALA A 183 6.32 1.36 23.00
CA ALA A 183 7.31 0.29 23.09
C ALA A 183 7.96 0.00 21.72
N PHE A 184 7.17 0.02 20.64
CA PHE A 184 7.67 -0.15 19.28
C PHE A 184 8.58 1.02 18.87
N ILE A 185 8.18 2.27 19.12
CA ILE A 185 8.98 3.45 18.80
C ILE A 185 10.36 3.42 19.47
N ARG A 186 10.46 2.93 20.71
CA ARG A 186 11.76 2.76 21.42
C ARG A 186 12.74 1.87 20.69
N ASN A 187 12.26 0.93 19.88
CA ASN A 187 13.09 -0.01 19.13
C ASN A 187 13.48 0.50 17.74
N LEU A 188 12.93 1.64 17.30
CA LEU A 188 13.24 2.23 16.01
C LEU A 188 14.57 2.99 16.01
N CYS A 189 15.09 3.27 14.81
CA CYS A 189 16.23 4.17 14.69
C CYS A 189 15.80 5.60 15.02
N VAL A 190 16.77 6.41 15.45
CA VAL A 190 16.52 7.81 15.84
C VAL A 190 15.75 8.57 14.76
N ASP A 191 16.11 8.41 13.49
CA ASP A 191 15.48 9.15 12.38
C ASP A 191 14.00 8.77 12.20
N ASP A 192 13.65 7.48 12.30
CA ASP A 192 12.25 7.03 12.20
C ASP A 192 11.44 7.41 13.44
N ALA A 193 12.03 7.26 14.62
CA ALA A 193 11.40 7.65 15.87
C ALA A 193 11.09 9.16 15.88
N GLU A 194 12.04 10.00 15.45
CA GLU A 194 11.85 11.44 15.34
C GLU A 194 10.72 11.79 14.36
N ALA A 195 10.74 11.21 13.15
CA ALA A 195 9.73 11.47 12.13
C ALA A 195 8.31 11.11 12.62
N ILE A 196 8.15 9.93 13.22
CA ILE A 196 6.86 9.46 13.72
C ILE A 196 6.37 10.30 14.90
N LEU A 197 7.26 10.65 15.84
CA LEU A 197 6.90 11.46 17.00
C LEU A 197 6.54 12.91 16.63
N LEU A 198 7.08 13.45 15.53
CA LEU A 198 6.67 14.76 15.03
C LEU A 198 5.23 14.78 14.53
N GLU A 199 4.76 13.69 13.92
CA GLU A 199 3.40 13.59 13.39
C GLU A 199 2.39 13.17 14.47
N VAL A 200 2.71 12.13 15.25
CA VAL A 200 1.74 11.47 16.15
C VAL A 200 1.99 11.80 17.63
N GLY A 201 3.06 12.52 17.95
CA GLY A 201 3.45 12.82 19.34
C GLY A 201 2.40 13.60 20.12
N LYS A 202 1.59 14.44 19.44
CA LYS A 202 0.51 15.18 20.08
C LYS A 202 -0.58 14.26 20.62
N ASP A 203 -1.01 13.29 19.82
CA ASP A 203 -2.07 12.36 20.20
C ASP A 203 -1.57 11.38 21.27
N LEU A 204 -0.32 10.92 21.14
CA LEU A 204 0.36 10.13 22.16
C LEU A 204 0.45 10.83 23.51
N ALA A 205 0.78 12.13 23.52
CA ALA A 205 0.85 12.91 24.76
C ALA A 205 -0.53 13.14 25.38
N GLY A 206 -1.59 13.22 24.56
CA GLY A 206 -2.97 13.30 25.03
C GLY A 206 -3.44 12.02 25.72
N MET A 207 -3.05 10.85 25.20
CA MET A 207 -3.45 9.54 25.75
C MET A 207 -2.58 9.11 26.93
N GLU A 208 -1.25 9.17 26.79
CA GLU A 208 -0.27 8.67 27.76
C GLU A 208 0.85 9.73 27.97
N PRO A 209 0.58 10.82 28.70
CA PRO A 209 1.49 11.96 28.80
C PRO A 209 2.83 11.58 29.44
N ARG A 210 2.82 10.80 30.52
CA ARG A 210 4.04 10.41 31.25
C ARG A 210 4.98 9.60 30.37
N ALA A 211 4.48 8.49 29.82
CA ALA A 211 5.29 7.60 28.99
C ALA A 211 5.78 8.28 27.69
N CYS A 212 4.97 9.16 27.10
CA CYS A 212 5.38 9.97 25.95
C CYS A 212 6.51 10.96 26.32
N THR A 213 6.37 11.70 27.42
CA THR A 213 7.43 12.63 27.87
C THR A 213 8.74 11.93 28.23
N GLU A 214 8.67 10.74 28.83
CA GLU A 214 9.86 9.92 29.10
C GLU A 214 10.54 9.51 27.79
N LEU A 215 9.79 9.02 26.81
CA LEU A 215 10.33 8.63 25.50
C LEU A 215 11.04 9.79 24.80
N LEU A 216 10.45 10.99 24.88
CA LEU A 216 11.03 12.19 24.27
C LEU A 216 12.27 12.67 25.02
N ALA A 217 12.28 12.58 26.35
CA ALA A 217 13.48 12.83 27.13
C ALA A 217 14.60 11.84 26.76
N GLU A 218 14.27 10.56 26.57
CA GLU A 218 15.22 9.55 26.09
C GLU A 218 15.77 9.91 24.70
N LEU A 219 14.91 10.31 23.75
CA LEU A 219 15.30 10.75 22.41
C LEU A 219 16.25 11.95 22.43
N CYS A 220 16.00 12.93 23.31
CA CYS A 220 16.77 14.16 23.41
C CYS A 220 18.05 14.05 24.25
N ILE A 221 18.21 13.03 25.08
CA ILE A 221 19.34 12.93 26.02
C ILE A 221 20.24 11.75 25.64
N GLN A 222 19.68 10.54 25.58
CA GLN A 222 20.41 9.30 25.36
C GLN A 222 19.49 8.25 24.73
N TRP A 223 19.44 8.24 23.39
CA TRP A 223 18.68 7.24 22.66
C TRP A 223 19.33 5.86 22.80
N LYS A 224 18.57 4.90 23.34
CA LYS A 224 19.02 3.52 23.56
C LYS A 224 18.76 2.61 22.35
N GLY A 225 17.97 3.06 21.38
CA GLY A 225 17.67 2.31 20.15
C GLY A 225 18.80 2.37 19.12
N PRO A 226 18.64 1.71 17.96
CA PRO A 226 19.65 1.66 16.91
C PRO A 226 20.08 3.06 16.45
N ALA A 227 21.38 3.21 16.20
CA ALA A 227 21.99 4.48 15.83
C ALA A 227 21.41 5.07 14.53
N ARG A 228 21.60 6.39 14.36
CA ARG A 228 21.21 7.16 13.17
C ARG A 228 21.58 6.42 11.88
N ARG A 229 20.67 6.34 10.90
CA ARG A 229 21.02 5.77 9.60
C ARG A 229 22.08 6.65 8.95
N LEU A 230 23.22 6.07 8.58
CA LEU A 230 24.17 6.75 7.71
C LEU A 230 23.40 7.11 6.43
N ALA A 231 23.33 8.40 6.12
CA ALA A 231 22.54 8.90 5.01
C ALA A 231 22.95 8.21 3.71
N ASP A 232 22.05 7.36 3.18
CA ASP A 232 22.20 6.80 1.85
C ASP A 232 21.53 7.79 0.88
N PRO A 233 22.27 8.45 -0.03
CA PRO A 233 21.74 9.52 -0.88
C PRO A 233 20.67 9.05 -1.89
N ALA A 234 20.28 7.78 -1.88
CA ALA A 234 19.34 7.18 -2.83
C ALA A 234 17.85 7.29 -2.44
N ARG A 235 17.48 7.81 -1.26
CA ARG A 235 16.06 7.79 -0.78
C ARG A 235 15.28 9.10 -0.92
N THR A 236 15.80 10.13 -1.58
CA THR A 236 15.01 11.33 -1.94
C THR A 236 14.11 11.07 -3.15
N HIS A 237 13.06 10.27 -2.99
CA HIS A 237 11.77 10.44 -3.69
C HIS A 237 10.75 9.39 -3.24
N ARG A 238 9.77 9.80 -2.43
CA ARG A 238 8.31 9.67 -2.68
C ARG A 238 7.51 9.90 -1.39
N SER A 239 7.11 11.14 -1.20
CA SER A 239 5.80 11.49 -0.63
C SER A 239 5.42 12.87 -1.17
N SER A 240 4.96 12.88 -2.42
CA SER A 240 4.08 13.96 -2.88
C SER A 240 2.70 13.63 -2.32
N HIS A 241 2.23 14.39 -1.33
CA HIS A 241 1.16 15.35 -1.55
C HIS A 241 0.78 16.07 -0.24
N ARG A 242 0.57 17.39 -0.39
CA ARG A 242 0.07 18.39 0.56
C ARG A 242 1.07 18.88 1.62
N THR A 243 1.90 19.83 1.18
CA THR A 243 2.20 20.98 2.04
C THR A 243 2.04 22.26 1.22
N THR A 244 1.16 23.12 1.70
CA THR A 244 0.97 24.49 1.27
C THR A 244 2.31 25.22 1.29
N ALA A 245 2.74 25.71 0.12
CA ALA A 245 3.94 26.51 -0.02
C ALA A 245 3.75 27.86 0.67
N PHE A 246 4.41 28.04 1.81
CA PHE A 246 4.74 29.38 2.32
C PHE A 246 6.08 29.78 1.71
N VAL A 247 6.01 30.64 0.68
CA VAL A 247 7.17 31.28 0.07
C VAL A 247 7.73 32.28 1.08
N PHE A 248 8.98 32.08 1.51
CA PHE A 248 9.77 33.16 2.10
C PHE A 248 10.94 33.47 1.19
N ASN A 249 10.79 34.57 0.47
CA ASN A 249 11.80 35.21 -0.34
C ASN A 249 12.85 35.84 0.58
N SER A 250 14.14 35.58 0.34
CA SER A 250 15.23 36.43 0.81
C SER A 250 16.44 36.22 -0.10
N ASN A 251 16.56 37.12 -1.08
CA ASN A 251 17.80 37.40 -1.78
C ASN A 251 18.91 37.74 -0.77
N SER A 252 20.07 37.08 -0.88
CA SER A 252 21.38 37.75 -0.85
C SER A 252 22.49 36.80 -1.29
N ASN A 253 23.07 37.21 -2.42
CA ASN A 253 24.25 36.80 -3.16
C ASN A 253 25.50 36.31 -2.40
N HIS A 254 26.17 35.36 -3.07
CA HIS A 254 27.63 35.13 -3.19
C HIS A 254 28.44 34.63 -1.98
N ALA A 255 28.94 33.39 -2.06
CA ALA A 255 30.37 33.09 -2.32
C ALA A 255 30.64 31.57 -2.40
N LEU A 256 31.24 31.16 -3.52
CA LEU A 256 31.90 29.86 -3.72
C LEU A 256 33.17 29.81 -2.86
N LEU A 257 33.36 28.77 -2.04
CA LEU A 257 34.71 28.32 -1.66
C LEU A 257 34.71 26.82 -1.33
N THR A 258 35.36 26.09 -2.22
CA THR A 258 35.94 24.75 -2.05
C THR A 258 36.85 24.73 -0.83
N VAL A 259 36.65 23.81 0.13
CA VAL A 259 37.67 23.50 1.15
C VAL A 259 37.92 21.99 1.19
N ALA A 260 39.12 21.67 0.73
CA ALA A 260 39.75 20.37 0.79
C ALA A 260 40.08 19.93 2.22
N ARG A 261 40.15 18.61 2.39
CA ARG A 261 40.83 17.85 3.44
C ARG A 261 41.91 18.64 4.20
N ARG A 262 41.79 18.69 5.53
CA ARG A 262 42.91 18.42 6.45
C ARG A 262 42.39 17.87 7.78
N ARG A 263 42.78 16.63 8.07
CA ARG A 263 42.84 16.09 9.43
C ARG A 263 43.83 16.94 10.22
N THR A 264 43.38 17.53 11.32
CA THR A 264 44.21 17.91 12.47
C THR A 264 43.31 18.03 13.68
N LEU A 265 43.73 17.36 14.74
CA LEU A 265 43.10 17.24 16.05
C LEU A 265 42.80 18.62 16.66
N CYS A 266 41.55 18.88 17.09
CA CYS A 266 41.20 19.54 18.36
C CYS A 266 39.69 19.78 18.45
N THR A 267 39.18 19.74 19.69
CA THR A 267 37.82 20.11 20.13
C THR A 267 36.67 19.22 19.64
N CYS A 268 36.63 18.00 20.17
CA CYS A 268 35.37 17.36 20.55
C CYS A 268 34.67 18.19 21.63
N LEU A 269 33.34 18.07 21.69
CA LEU A 269 32.38 18.85 22.50
C LEU A 269 32.13 20.27 21.98
N TRP A 270 31.00 20.46 21.29
CA TRP A 270 30.13 21.66 21.26
C TRP A 270 29.23 21.76 20.01
N ILE A 271 29.08 20.66 19.25
CA ILE A 271 28.14 20.62 18.10
C ILE A 271 26.82 19.84 18.34
N PRO A 272 26.58 19.04 19.40
CA PRO A 272 25.23 18.45 19.58
C PRO A 272 24.18 19.51 19.95
N LEU A 273 24.51 20.50 20.79
CA LEU A 273 23.48 21.36 21.40
C LEU A 273 22.68 22.22 20.43
N TYR A 274 23.22 22.59 19.26
CA TYR A 274 22.55 23.53 18.36
C TYR A 274 21.41 22.90 17.55
N VAL A 275 21.51 21.61 17.20
CA VAL A 275 20.44 20.85 16.53
C VAL A 275 19.41 20.35 17.55
N TYR A 276 19.84 20.04 18.78
CA TYR A 276 18.95 19.64 19.87
C TYR A 276 18.07 20.80 20.37
N CYS A 277 18.59 22.03 20.34
CA CYS A 277 17.83 23.22 20.76
C CYS A 277 16.70 23.54 19.78
N THR A 278 16.85 23.33 18.47
CA THR A 278 15.77 23.58 17.50
C THR A 278 14.65 22.55 17.56
N PHE A 279 14.96 21.28 17.84
CA PHE A 279 13.95 20.23 18.07
C PHE A 279 13.19 20.44 19.38
N CYS A 280 13.90 20.63 20.50
CA CYS A 280 13.26 20.96 21.79
C CYS A 280 12.45 22.26 21.72
N VAL A 281 12.92 23.31 21.03
CA VAL A 281 12.17 24.57 20.89
C VAL A 281 10.97 24.42 19.95
N ARG A 282 11.06 23.66 18.85
CA ARG A 282 9.91 23.35 17.98
C ARG A 282 8.84 22.55 18.73
N TRP A 283 9.26 21.54 19.50
CA TRP A 283 8.35 20.65 20.21
C TRP A 283 7.76 21.32 21.47
N TRP A 284 8.59 22.00 22.27
CA TRP A 284 8.13 22.80 23.42
C TRP A 284 7.13 23.88 23.00
N LYS A 285 7.35 24.55 21.85
CA LYS A 285 6.34 25.47 21.29
C LYS A 285 5.05 24.75 20.90
N ALA A 286 5.11 23.60 20.22
CA ALA A 286 3.92 22.85 19.81
C ALA A 286 3.10 22.29 20.99
N VAL A 287 3.77 21.88 22.07
CA VAL A 287 3.14 21.32 23.27
C VAL A 287 2.64 22.41 24.22
N CYS A 288 3.40 23.50 24.43
CA CYS A 288 2.93 24.61 25.27
C CYS A 288 1.73 25.35 24.65
N LEU A 289 1.72 25.57 23.32
CA LEU A 289 0.57 26.20 22.64
C LEU A 289 -0.74 25.41 22.79
N THR A 290 -0.68 24.11 23.12
CA THR A 290 -1.86 23.25 23.27
C THR A 290 -2.20 22.92 24.74
N ALA A 291 -1.22 22.98 25.64
CA ALA A 291 -1.47 23.00 27.09
C ALA A 291 -2.24 24.25 27.53
N GLU A 292 -2.01 25.40 26.88
CA GLU A 292 -2.81 26.62 27.06
C GLU A 292 -4.26 26.45 26.53
N ALA A 293 -4.43 25.75 25.39
CA ALA A 293 -5.73 25.54 24.73
C ALA A 293 -6.65 24.53 25.46
N SER A 294 -6.07 23.57 26.18
CA SER A 294 -6.81 22.63 27.03
C SER A 294 -7.17 23.21 28.41
N ARG A 295 -6.50 24.30 28.84
CA ARG A 295 -6.87 25.08 30.03
C ARG A 295 -7.86 26.21 29.76
N SER A 296 -8.03 26.65 28.50
CA SER A 296 -8.95 27.75 28.16
C SER A 296 -10.40 27.32 27.87
N GLY A 297 -10.74 26.03 28.01
CA GLY A 297 -12.09 25.49 27.76
C GLY A 297 -13.01 25.35 28.99
N LEU A 298 -12.59 25.73 30.19
CA LEU A 298 -13.41 25.58 31.41
C LEU A 298 -13.33 26.85 32.27
N CYS A 299 -13.97 27.95 31.86
CA CYS A 299 -14.36 29.04 32.75
C CYS A 299 -15.27 30.05 32.02
N THR A 300 -16.52 29.69 31.74
CA THR A 300 -17.60 30.67 31.51
C THR A 300 -18.97 30.08 31.84
N THR A 301 -19.45 30.25 33.07
CA THR A 301 -20.83 30.66 33.30
C THR A 301 -20.88 31.67 34.45
N PRO A 302 -21.45 32.87 34.24
CA PRO A 302 -21.57 33.89 35.27
C PRO A 302 -22.91 33.80 36.03
N TYR A 303 -22.83 34.07 37.33
CA TYR A 303 -23.76 34.86 38.18
C TYR A 303 -25.27 34.76 37.94
N TRP A 304 -26.03 34.38 38.97
CA TRP A 304 -27.18 35.16 39.49
C TRP A 304 -27.32 35.01 41.02
N SER A 305 -27.81 36.10 41.61
CA SER A 305 -27.71 36.65 42.96
C SER A 305 -28.71 36.16 44.03
N CYS A 306 -28.33 36.42 45.29
CA CYS A 306 -29.12 36.72 46.51
C CYS A 306 -30.59 36.26 46.63
N THR A 307 -30.87 35.49 47.68
CA THR A 307 -31.66 35.93 48.86
C THR A 307 -31.27 35.11 50.08
#